data_AF-A0A7S1AJF2-F1
#
_entry.id   AF-A0A7S1AJF2-F1
#
_cell.length_a   1.000
_cell.length_b   1.000
_cell.length_c   1.000
_cell.angle_alpha   90.00
_cell.angle_beta   90.00
_cell.angle_gamma   90.00
#
_symmetry.space_group_name_H-M   'P 1'
#
loop_
_entity.id
_entity.type
_entity.pdbx_description
1 polymer ?
#
loop_
_entity_poly.entity_id
_entity_poly.type
_entity_poly.pdbx_seq_one_letter_code
_entity_poly.pdbx_strand_id
1 'polypeptide(L)'
;SPEFRAGFDAVLKAVREPCGIIARNSGEAGDEVVQTLQEHFEETRDWSHGFDAATGTYTDVFEAGIVDPTKVVKTSLINAASVATLMYTAESIVCNDGVVEKGPRKLSPYEQAGLKQDNARGSFGAWGE
;
A
#
# COMPACT_ATOMS: atom_id res chain seq x y z
N SER A 1 30.05 -4.42 2.43
CA SER A 1 30.31 -5.67 3.15
C SER A 1 29.16 -6.65 2.89
N PRO A 2 29.28 -7.94 3.24
CA PRO A 2 28.18 -8.90 3.10
C PRO A 2 26.89 -8.43 3.80
N GLU A 3 27.00 -7.77 4.95
CA GLU A 3 25.87 -7.26 5.75
C GLU A 3 25.16 -6.12 5.01
N PHE A 4 25.93 -5.19 4.41
CA PHE A 4 25.37 -4.14 3.57
C PHE A 4 24.61 -4.73 2.37
N ARG A 5 25.16 -5.77 1.74
CA ARG A 5 24.52 -6.41 0.59
C ARG A 5 23.19 -7.03 0.96
N ALA A 6 23.14 -7.77 2.08
CA ALA A 6 21.90 -8.35 2.59
C ALA A 6 20.83 -7.29 2.87
N GLY A 7 21.20 -6.16 3.50
CA GLY A 7 20.27 -5.06 3.73
C GLY A 7 19.78 -4.39 2.45
N PHE A 8 20.68 -4.17 1.49
CA PHE A 8 20.33 -3.60 0.18
C PHE A 8 19.36 -4.50 -0.59
N ASP A 9 19.63 -5.80 -0.65
CA ASP A 9 18.77 -6.77 -1.34
C ASP A 9 17.39 -6.87 -0.66
N ALA A 10 17.33 -6.76 0.68
CA ALA A 10 16.07 -6.71 1.43
C ALA A 10 15.23 -5.47 1.06
N VAL A 11 15.85 -4.29 0.94
CA VAL A 11 15.15 -3.06 0.51
C VAL A 11 14.66 -3.19 -0.92
N LEU A 12 15.49 -3.71 -1.85
CA LEU A 12 15.09 -3.94 -3.23
C LEU A 12 13.89 -4.88 -3.35
N LYS A 13 13.84 -5.93 -2.53
CA LYS A 13 12.68 -6.82 -2.48
C LYS A 13 11.44 -6.08 -1.97
N ALA A 14 11.57 -5.30 -0.90
CA ALA A 14 10.45 -4.60 -0.27
C ALA A 14 9.83 -3.53 -1.18
N VAL A 15 10.62 -2.78 -1.96
CA VAL A 15 10.09 -1.71 -2.83
C VAL A 15 9.30 -2.23 -4.03
N ARG A 16 9.37 -3.53 -4.34
CA ARG A 16 8.57 -4.17 -5.40
C ARG A 16 7.15 -4.50 -4.93
N GLU A 17 7.00 -4.71 -3.62
CA GLU A 17 5.75 -5.16 -3.01
C GLU A 17 4.55 -4.23 -3.25
N PRO A 18 4.69 -2.88 -3.21
CA PRO A 18 3.55 -1.99 -3.48
C PRO A 18 2.92 -2.21 -4.85
N CYS A 19 3.73 -2.47 -5.90
CA CYS A 19 3.22 -2.77 -7.23
C CYS A 19 2.44 -4.10 -7.25
N GLY A 20 2.99 -5.14 -6.61
CA GLY A 20 2.31 -6.43 -6.46
C GLY A 20 1.00 -6.34 -5.68
N ILE A 21 0.94 -5.52 -4.62
CA ILE A 21 -0.28 -5.25 -3.87
C ILE A 21 -1.34 -4.58 -4.76
N ILE A 22 -0.94 -3.56 -5.54
CA ILE A 22 -1.86 -2.86 -6.46
C ILE A 22 -2.46 -3.85 -7.47
N ALA A 23 -1.62 -4.68 -8.10
CA ALA A 23 -2.06 -5.69 -9.07
C ALA A 23 -2.97 -6.77 -8.44
N ARG A 24 -2.64 -7.26 -7.23
CA ARG A 24 -3.51 -8.21 -6.53
C ARG A 24 -4.85 -7.59 -6.15
N ASN A 25 -4.85 -6.31 -5.77
CA ASN A 25 -6.09 -5.59 -5.47
C ASN A 25 -6.97 -5.37 -6.72
N SER A 26 -6.38 -5.36 -7.92
CA SER A 26 -7.13 -5.34 -9.18
C SER A 26 -7.54 -6.73 -9.68
N GLY A 27 -7.22 -7.80 -8.95
CA GLY A 27 -7.56 -9.18 -9.32
C GLY A 27 -6.53 -9.89 -10.19
N GLU A 28 -5.36 -9.28 -10.43
CA GLU A 28 -4.29 -9.86 -11.23
C GLU A 28 -3.24 -10.58 -10.37
N ALA A 29 -2.44 -11.45 -11.00
CA ALA A 29 -1.30 -12.09 -10.36
C ALA A 29 -0.15 -11.09 -10.14
N GLY A 30 -0.08 -10.49 -8.96
CA GLY A 30 0.86 -9.41 -8.68
C GLY A 30 2.34 -9.74 -8.89
N ASP A 31 2.76 -10.99 -8.65
CA ASP A 31 4.14 -11.41 -8.87
C ASP A 31 4.49 -11.45 -10.37
N GLU A 32 3.55 -11.90 -11.22
CA GLU A 32 3.72 -11.92 -12.68
C GLU A 32 3.77 -10.50 -13.26
N VAL A 33 2.93 -9.59 -12.74
CA VAL A 33 2.96 -8.17 -13.13
C VAL A 33 4.30 -7.53 -12.80
N VAL A 34 4.78 -7.72 -11.56
CA VAL A 34 6.06 -7.18 -11.11
C VAL A 34 7.24 -7.75 -11.90
N GLN A 35 7.19 -9.04 -12.24
CA GLN A 35 8.22 -9.68 -13.06
C GLN A 35 8.23 -9.12 -14.49
N THR A 36 7.06 -9.04 -15.13
CA THR A 36 6.92 -8.51 -16.49
C THR A 36 7.47 -7.09 -16.62
N LEU A 37 7.15 -6.22 -15.65
CA LEU A 37 7.67 -4.84 -15.63
C LEU A 37 9.19 -4.78 -15.45
N GLN A 38 9.77 -5.68 -14.65
CA GLN A 38 11.23 -5.76 -14.47
C GLN A 38 11.93 -6.24 -15.73
N GLU A 39 11.45 -7.32 -16.33
CA GLU A 39 12.02 -7.87 -17.57
C GLU A 39 11.97 -6.82 -18.69
N HIS A 40 10.83 -6.14 -18.85
CA HIS A 40 10.71 -5.04 -19.79
C HIS A 40 11.75 -3.94 -19.54
N PHE A 41 11.88 -3.48 -18.29
CA PHE A 41 12.85 -2.44 -17.95
C PHE A 41 14.31 -2.88 -18.17
N GLU A 42 14.65 -4.14 -17.90
CA GLU A 42 15.99 -4.67 -18.12
C GLU A 42 16.36 -4.68 -19.62
N GLU A 43 15.39 -4.97 -20.49
CA GLU A 43 15.56 -4.99 -21.94
C GLU A 43 15.57 -3.59 -22.57
N THR A 44 14.60 -2.74 -22.22
CA THR A 44 14.35 -1.47 -22.91
C THR A 44 14.99 -0.27 -22.21
N ARG A 45 15.23 -0.38 -20.90
CA ARG A 45 15.60 0.73 -20.01
C ARG A 45 14.56 1.86 -19.98
N ASP A 46 13.32 1.55 -20.35
CA ASP A 46 12.21 2.49 -20.38
C ASP A 46 11.42 2.48 -19.06
N TRP A 47 11.27 3.65 -18.46
CA TRP A 47 10.51 3.83 -17.23
C TRP A 47 9.04 4.19 -17.45
N SER A 48 8.63 4.47 -18.69
CA SER A 48 7.23 4.80 -18.98
C SER A 48 6.33 3.57 -19.03
N HIS A 49 6.89 2.39 -19.27
CA HIS A 49 6.12 1.16 -19.28
C HIS A 49 5.68 0.77 -17.86
N GLY A 50 4.36 0.79 -17.62
CA GLY A 50 3.78 0.42 -16.35
C GLY A 50 2.45 -0.31 -16.50
N PHE A 51 1.84 -0.65 -15.38
CA PHE A 51 0.61 -1.44 -15.31
C PHE A 51 -0.56 -0.57 -14.85
N ASP A 52 -1.59 -0.47 -15.67
CA ASP A 52 -2.86 0.18 -15.32
C ASP A 52 -3.79 -0.83 -14.63
N ALA A 53 -3.90 -0.70 -13.31
CA ALA A 53 -4.73 -1.55 -12.47
C ALA A 53 -6.25 -1.38 -12.69
N ALA A 54 -6.69 -0.29 -13.33
CA ALA A 54 -8.10 -0.10 -13.63
C ALA A 54 -8.54 -0.93 -14.85
N THR A 55 -7.63 -1.15 -15.81
CA THR A 55 -7.91 -1.86 -17.06
C THR A 55 -7.25 -3.23 -17.15
N GLY A 56 -6.27 -3.51 -16.29
CA GLY A 56 -5.49 -4.75 -16.33
C GLY A 56 -4.46 -4.79 -17.46
N THR A 57 -4.05 -3.63 -17.99
CA THR A 57 -3.19 -3.55 -19.18
C THR A 57 -1.87 -2.84 -18.93
N TYR A 58 -0.84 -3.21 -19.70
CA TYR A 58 0.44 -2.52 -19.70
C TYR A 58 0.40 -1.33 -20.67
N THR A 59 0.75 -0.15 -20.20
CA THR A 59 0.62 1.10 -20.94
C THR A 59 1.77 2.07 -20.61
N ASP A 60 1.89 3.13 -21.40
CA ASP A 60 2.71 4.28 -21.03
C ASP A 60 2.01 5.04 -19.90
N VAL A 61 2.60 5.03 -18.70
CA VAL A 61 2.00 5.64 -17.51
C VAL A 61 1.99 7.16 -17.56
N PHE A 62 2.88 7.78 -18.34
CA PHE A 62 2.86 9.24 -18.53
C PHE A 62 1.71 9.65 -19.45
N GLU A 63 1.51 8.92 -20.55
CA GLU A 63 0.38 9.17 -21.45
C GLU A 63 -0.97 8.86 -20.79
N ALA A 64 -1.03 7.80 -19.99
CA ALA A 64 -2.22 7.43 -19.21
C ALA A 64 -2.49 8.38 -18.02
N GLY A 65 -1.55 9.27 -17.67
CA GLY A 65 -1.68 10.19 -16.55
C GLY A 65 -1.55 9.54 -15.17
N ILE A 66 -0.98 8.33 -15.09
CA ILE A 66 -0.76 7.56 -13.87
C ILE A 66 0.62 7.94 -13.32
N VAL A 67 0.73 9.15 -12.76
CA VAL A 67 2.02 9.72 -12.31
C VAL A 67 1.95 10.13 -10.85
N ASP A 68 2.91 9.64 -10.07
CA ASP A 68 3.09 10.07 -8.68
C ASP A 68 3.98 11.32 -8.59
N PRO A 69 3.58 12.36 -7.85
CA PRO A 69 4.45 13.50 -7.60
C PRO A 69 5.73 13.08 -6.87
N THR A 70 6.89 13.56 -7.32
CA THR A 70 8.19 13.21 -6.74
C THR A 70 8.26 13.40 -5.22
N LYS A 71 7.57 14.43 -4.70
CA LYS A 71 7.49 14.68 -3.25
C LYS A 71 6.85 13.51 -2.52
N VAL A 72 5.77 12.94 -3.05
CA VAL A 72 5.03 11.83 -2.42
C VAL A 72 5.95 10.62 -2.27
N VAL A 73 6.55 10.15 -3.37
CA VAL A 73 7.46 8.97 -3.37
C VAL A 73 8.69 9.20 -2.49
N LYS A 74 9.28 10.39 -2.53
CA LYS A 74 10.44 10.70 -1.67
C LYS A 74 10.06 10.68 -0.19
N THR A 75 8.96 11.34 0.18
CA THR A 75 8.54 11.40 1.58
C THR A 75 8.08 10.05 2.11
N SER A 76 7.44 9.20 1.29
CA SER A 76 7.03 7.86 1.71
C SER A 76 8.24 6.99 2.07
N LEU A 77 9.29 6.98 1.23
CA LEU A 77 10.52 6.23 1.50
C LEU A 77 11.25 6.73 2.75
N ILE A 78 11.36 8.05 2.94
CA ILE A 78 12.00 8.64 4.13
C ILE A 78 11.22 8.26 5.40
N ASN A 79 9.90 8.36 5.36
CA ASN A 79 9.05 8.02 6.49
C ASN A 79 9.13 6.52 6.81
N ALA A 80 9.11 5.66 5.78
CA ALA A 80 9.26 4.21 5.93
C ALA A 80 10.61 3.86 6.58
N ALA A 81 11.70 4.47 6.13
CA ALA A 81 13.03 4.27 6.72
C ALA A 81 13.08 4.72 8.19
N SER A 82 12.42 5.83 8.54
CA SER A 82 12.33 6.31 9.91
C SER A 82 11.62 5.31 10.83
N VAL A 83 10.48 4.77 10.40
CA VAL A 83 9.71 3.78 11.17
C VAL A 83 10.47 2.45 11.25
N ALA A 84 11.07 1.99 10.14
CA ALA A 84 11.86 0.76 10.11
C ALA A 84 13.06 0.84 11.07
N THR A 85 13.75 1.98 11.11
CA THR A 85 14.86 2.21 12.04
C THR A 85 14.38 2.13 13.48
N LEU A 86 13.27 2.81 13.80
CA LEU A 86 12.67 2.77 15.14
C LEU A 86 12.31 1.34 15.55
N MET A 87 11.65 0.58 14.67
CA MET A 87 11.22 -0.80 14.95
C MET A 87 12.41 -1.74 15.10
N TYR A 88 13.48 -1.55 14.32
CA TYR A 88 14.67 -2.40 14.40
C TYR A 88 15.48 -2.16 15.68
N THR A 89 15.50 -0.95 16.21
CA THR A 89 16.21 -0.64 17.47
C THR A 89 15.32 -0.77 18.71
N ALA A 90 14.02 -1.01 18.55
CA ALA A 90 13.10 -1.22 19.66
C ALA A 90 13.24 -2.65 20.20
N GLU A 91 13.81 -2.79 21.40
CA GLU A 91 13.95 -4.09 22.06
C GLU A 91 12.68 -4.54 22.80
N SER A 92 11.86 -3.59 23.27
CA SER A 92 10.61 -3.87 23.96
C SER A 92 9.56 -2.78 23.72
N ILE A 93 8.29 -3.19 23.70
CA ILE A 93 7.14 -2.31 23.61
C ILE A 93 6.24 -2.60 24.80
N VAL A 94 6.01 -1.61 25.66
CA VAL A 94 5.11 -1.71 26.80
C VAL A 94 3.79 -1.04 26.44
N CYS A 95 2.73 -1.83 26.38
CA CYS A 95 1.38 -1.34 26.16
C CYS A 95 0.58 -1.42 27.45
N ASN A 96 -0.17 -0.36 27.76
CA ASN A 96 -1.18 -0.40 28.81
C ASN A 96 -2.42 -1.14 28.28
N ASP A 97 -2.99 -2.04 29.07
CA ASP A 97 -4.21 -2.80 28.72
C ASP A 97 -5.48 -1.96 28.88
N GLY A 98 -5.34 -0.71 29.33
CA GLY A 98 -6.40 0.25 29.57
C GLY A 98 -7.42 0.21 28.45
N VAL A 99 -8.51 -0.53 28.70
CA VAL A 99 -9.69 -0.52 27.86
C VAL A 99 -10.14 0.94 27.84
N VAL A 100 -9.84 1.64 26.75
CA VAL A 100 -10.55 2.88 26.46
C VAL A 100 -11.97 2.40 26.22
N GLU A 101 -12.83 2.49 27.24
CA GLU A 101 -14.25 2.30 27.01
C GLU A 101 -14.61 3.25 25.88
N LYS A 102 -14.89 2.68 24.70
CA LYS A 102 -15.55 3.43 23.66
C LYS A 102 -16.87 3.84 24.29
N GLY A 103 -16.95 5.09 24.71
CA GLY A 103 -18.20 5.69 25.15
C GLY A 103 -19.28 5.35 24.13
N PRO A 104 -20.55 5.23 24.56
CA PRO A 104 -21.62 4.73 23.73
C PRO A 104 -21.56 5.37 22.34
N ARG A 105 -21.57 4.52 21.29
CA ARG A 105 -21.51 4.99 19.90
C ARG A 105 -22.50 6.12 19.75
N LYS A 106 -22.00 7.33 19.47
CA LYS A 106 -22.87 8.46 19.15
C LYS A 106 -23.67 8.08 17.92
N LEU A 107 -25.00 8.13 18.04
CA LEU A 107 -25.89 7.93 16.90
C LEU A 107 -25.53 8.94 15.81
N SER A 108 -25.53 8.52 14.56
CA SER A 108 -25.41 9.45 13.43
C SER A 108 -26.61 10.41 13.41
N PRO A 109 -26.51 11.59 12.77
CA PRO A 109 -27.64 12.51 12.64
C PRO A 109 -28.91 11.87 12.04
N TYR A 110 -28.74 10.88 11.16
CA TYR A 110 -29.85 10.13 10.55
C TYR A 110 -30.55 9.20 11.55
N GLU A 111 -29.77 8.46 12.34
CA GLU A 111 -30.31 7.60 13.39
C GLU A 111 -30.97 8.41 14.52
N GLN A 112 -30.45 9.60 14.83
CA GLN A 112 -31.08 10.54 15.77
C GLN A 112 -32.44 11.04 15.26
N ALA A 113 -32.59 11.20 13.94
CA ALA A 113 -33.84 11.59 13.28
C ALA A 113 -34.81 10.41 13.06
N GLY A 114 -34.50 9.20 13.55
CA GLY A 114 -35.31 8.01 13.36
C GLY A 114 -35.26 7.42 11.96
N LEU A 115 -34.34 7.89 11.10
CA LEU A 115 -34.14 7.38 9.77
C LEU A 115 -33.14 6.21 9.83
N LYS A 116 -33.56 5.03 9.38
CA LYS A 116 -32.63 3.92 9.16
C LYS A 116 -31.79 4.25 7.94
N GLN A 117 -30.46 4.21 8.06
CA GLN A 117 -29.60 4.15 6.89
C GLN A 117 -29.93 2.87 6.13
N ASP A 118 -30.45 3.03 4.92
CA ASP A 118 -30.46 2.02 3.89
C ASP A 118 -29.01 1.80 3.43
N ASN A 119 -28.36 0.86 4.07
CA ASN A 119 -27.01 0.39 3.80
C ASN A 119 -26.89 -0.38 2.45
N ALA A 120 -27.63 0.03 1.42
CA ALA A 120 -27.63 -0.55 0.08
C ALA A 120 -26.38 -0.17 -0.74
N ARG A 121 -25.45 0.63 -0.20
CA ARG A 121 -24.14 0.91 -0.80
C ARG A 121 -23.06 0.98 0.27
N GLY A 122 -22.26 -0.08 0.37
CA GLY A 122 -20.96 -0.06 1.04
C GLY A 122 -20.92 -0.69 2.43
N SER A 123 -21.06 -2.01 2.50
CA SER A 123 -20.58 -2.81 3.64
C SER A 123 -19.04 -2.81 3.64
N PHE A 124 -18.42 -1.70 4.01
CA PHE A 124 -17.01 -1.66 4.44
C PHE A 124 -16.96 -2.09 5.91
N GLY A 125 -17.06 -3.39 6.15
CA GLY A 125 -17.22 -3.92 7.50
C GLY A 125 -17.20 -5.44 7.55
N ALA A 126 -16.13 -6.05 7.02
CA ALA A 126 -15.79 -7.44 7.28
C ALA A 126 -14.28 -7.64 7.04
N TRP A 127 -13.46 -7.18 7.98
CA TRP A 127 -12.09 -7.67 8.13
C TRP A 127 -11.95 -8.09 9.59
N GLY A 128 -12.05 -9.40 9.80
CA GLY A 128 -12.08 -10.02 11.11
C GLY A 128 -12.58 -11.45 11.01
N GLU A 129 -11.83 -12.30 10.30
CA GLU A 129 -11.53 -13.70 10.61
C GLU A 129 -10.12 -14.02 10.10
#